data_AF-A0AAX1WHD2-F1
#
_entry.id   AF-A0AAX1WHD2-F1
#
_cell.length_a   1.000
_cell.length_b   1.000
_cell.length_c   1.000
_cell.angle_alpha   90.00
_cell.angle_beta   90.00
_cell.angle_gamma   90.00
#
_symmetry.space_group_name_H-M   'P 1'
#
loop_
_entity.id
_entity.type
_entity.pdbx_description
1 polymer ?
#
loop_
_entity_poly.entity_id
_entity_poly.type
_entity_poly.pdbx_seq_one_letter_code
_entity_poly.pdbx_strand_id
1 'polypeptide(L)'
;LAQRVKNQDIDLLIVVGMFLTGFDAPTLNTLFVDKNLRYHGLMQAFSRTNRIYDATKTFGNIVTFRDLERPTIDAITLFGDKNTKNVVLEKSYEEYMQGFTDAATGEAKRGFMAVVSELEQRFPDPASIDSEKEKKAFVKLFSEYLRAENILQNYDEFATLKALQKVDISDPEAVETFKAEHYVDDEKFAELQTIRLPAERKVQDYRSAYNDIRDWQRREKASNDRDKSTTDWDDVVFEIDLLKSQEINLDYILGLIFDHNREKKGKEALTEEVRRLIRSSLGNRAKEG
;
A
#
# COMPACT_ATOMS: atom_id res chain seq x y z
N LEU A 1 -18.50 -21.12 13.41
CA LEU A 1 -17.98 -19.74 13.53
C LEU A 1 -16.51 -19.65 13.11
N ALA A 2 -15.60 -20.40 13.73
CA ALA A 2 -14.16 -20.40 13.39
C ALA A 2 -13.87 -20.57 11.89
N GLN A 3 -14.53 -21.54 11.23
CA GLN A 3 -14.35 -21.78 9.79
C GLN A 3 -14.83 -20.60 8.93
N ARG A 4 -15.93 -19.97 9.31
CA ARG A 4 -16.50 -18.82 8.59
C ARG A 4 -15.56 -17.62 8.62
N VAL A 5 -14.90 -17.37 9.75
CA VAL A 5 -13.87 -16.32 9.87
C VAL A 5 -12.66 -16.65 9.00
N LYS A 6 -12.18 -17.90 9.00
CA LYS A 6 -11.06 -18.32 8.14
C LYS A 6 -11.37 -18.19 6.65
N ASN A 7 -12.61 -18.43 6.27
CA ASN A 7 -13.09 -18.34 4.90
C ASN A 7 -13.49 -16.92 4.47
N GLN A 8 -13.35 -15.91 5.34
CA GLN A 8 -13.81 -14.53 5.09
C GLN A 8 -15.33 -14.41 4.86
N ASP A 9 -16.14 -15.33 5.42
CA ASP A 9 -17.62 -15.22 5.43
C ASP A 9 -18.12 -14.27 6.55
N ILE A 10 -17.20 -13.77 7.39
CA ILE A 10 -17.44 -12.88 8.53
C ILE A 10 -16.29 -11.86 8.54
N ASP A 11 -16.62 -10.60 8.33
CA ASP A 11 -15.63 -9.50 8.26
C ASP A 11 -15.23 -8.96 9.63
N LEU A 12 -16.18 -8.91 10.57
CA LEU A 12 -15.95 -8.44 11.94
C LEU A 12 -16.53 -9.43 12.96
N LEU A 13 -15.69 -9.83 13.92
CA LEU A 13 -16.08 -10.70 15.03
C LEU A 13 -15.85 -10.00 16.36
N ILE A 14 -16.94 -9.73 17.09
CA ILE A 14 -16.87 -9.18 18.45
C ILE A 14 -16.59 -10.32 19.44
N VAL A 15 -15.55 -10.19 20.24
CA VAL A 15 -15.11 -11.21 21.21
C VAL A 15 -14.83 -10.61 22.58
N VAL A 16 -15.09 -11.38 23.65
CA VAL A 16 -14.72 -11.00 25.03
C VAL A 16 -13.43 -11.67 25.50
N GLY A 17 -13.22 -12.92 25.07
CA GLY A 17 -12.08 -13.76 25.49
C GLY A 17 -11.85 -15.01 24.64
N MET A 18 -12.87 -15.49 23.91
CA MET A 18 -12.70 -16.55 22.91
C MET A 18 -11.90 -16.03 21.71
N PHE A 19 -11.17 -16.93 21.04
CA PHE A 19 -10.32 -16.63 19.87
C PHE A 19 -9.07 -15.77 20.12
N LEU A 20 -8.86 -15.28 21.35
CA LEU A 20 -7.61 -14.59 21.72
C LEU A 20 -6.44 -15.56 21.98
N THR A 21 -6.74 -16.85 22.14
CA THR A 21 -5.77 -17.94 22.24
C THR A 21 -6.16 -19.08 21.31
N GLY A 22 -5.17 -19.75 20.71
CA GLY A 22 -5.36 -20.94 19.88
C GLY A 22 -6.02 -20.72 18.50
N PHE A 23 -6.68 -19.59 18.25
CA PHE A 23 -7.24 -19.28 16.93
C PHE A 23 -6.16 -18.83 15.94
N ASP A 24 -6.26 -19.29 14.70
CA ASP A 24 -5.24 -19.09 13.69
C ASP A 24 -5.88 -18.84 12.31
N ALA A 25 -5.70 -17.64 11.78
CA ALA A 25 -6.23 -17.23 10.49
C ALA A 25 -5.18 -16.36 9.76
N PRO A 26 -4.47 -16.88 8.74
CA PRO A 26 -3.44 -16.14 8.01
C PRO A 26 -3.94 -14.82 7.41
N THR A 27 -5.20 -14.77 7.00
CA THR A 27 -5.85 -13.60 6.38
C THR A 27 -6.31 -12.54 7.39
N LEU A 28 -6.31 -12.83 8.70
CA LEU A 28 -6.67 -11.85 9.72
C LEU A 28 -5.48 -10.94 9.98
N ASN A 29 -5.62 -9.65 9.66
CA ASN A 29 -4.56 -8.65 9.81
C ASN A 29 -4.83 -7.62 10.92
N THR A 30 -6.08 -7.40 11.32
CA THR A 30 -6.45 -6.27 12.20
C THR A 30 -7.13 -6.76 13.48
N LEU A 31 -6.71 -6.22 14.62
CA LEU A 31 -7.32 -6.45 15.92
C LEU A 31 -7.67 -5.11 16.57
N PHE A 32 -8.98 -4.89 16.77
CA PHE A 32 -9.50 -3.77 17.54
C PHE A 32 -9.59 -4.14 19.01
N VAL A 33 -9.04 -3.32 19.91
CA VAL A 33 -8.91 -3.63 21.33
C VAL A 33 -9.49 -2.51 22.20
N ASP A 34 -10.61 -2.81 22.85
CA ASP A 34 -11.14 -2.05 23.99
C ASP A 34 -11.12 -2.93 25.26
N LYS A 35 -9.93 -3.41 25.63
CA LYS A 35 -9.73 -4.29 26.78
C LYS A 35 -8.38 -4.05 27.44
N ASN A 36 -8.32 -4.13 28.76
CA ASN A 36 -7.08 -4.06 29.53
C ASN A 36 -6.29 -5.36 29.39
N LEU A 37 -5.60 -5.56 28.26
CA LEU A 37 -4.67 -6.67 28.05
C LEU A 37 -3.36 -6.43 28.79
N ARG A 38 -2.74 -7.49 29.34
CA ARG A 38 -1.48 -7.39 30.08
C ARG A 38 -0.56 -8.58 29.80
N TYR A 39 0.74 -8.34 29.80
CA TYR A 39 1.81 -9.35 29.72
C TYR A 39 1.56 -10.41 28.63
N HIS A 40 1.59 -11.70 29.00
CA HIS A 40 1.41 -12.82 28.07
C HIS A 40 0.06 -12.78 27.34
N GLY A 41 -1.02 -12.31 27.99
CA GLY A 41 -2.34 -12.21 27.37
C GLY A 41 -2.38 -11.17 26.25
N LEU A 42 -1.61 -10.08 26.40
CA LEU A 42 -1.40 -9.07 25.37
C LEU A 42 -0.65 -9.67 24.18
N MET A 43 0.48 -10.33 24.42
CA MET A 43 1.28 -10.96 23.36
C MET A 43 0.50 -12.05 22.62
N GLN A 44 -0.29 -12.85 23.32
CA GLN A 44 -1.15 -13.88 22.72
C GLN A 44 -2.22 -13.26 21.81
N ALA A 45 -2.89 -12.20 22.29
CA ALA A 45 -3.88 -11.49 21.50
C ALA A 45 -3.26 -10.84 20.26
N PHE A 46 -2.13 -10.14 20.39
CA PHE A 46 -1.49 -9.46 19.26
C PHE A 46 -0.94 -10.47 18.24
N SER A 47 -0.45 -11.63 18.69
CA SER A 47 -0.02 -12.71 17.79
C SER A 47 -1.14 -13.33 16.93
N ARG A 48 -2.40 -12.88 17.08
CA ARG A 48 -3.48 -13.32 16.19
C ARG A 48 -3.41 -12.68 14.80
N THR A 49 -2.78 -11.51 14.68
CA THR A 49 -2.74 -10.73 13.44
C THR A 49 -1.44 -10.93 12.64
N ASN A 50 -0.37 -11.42 13.27
CA ASN A 50 0.98 -11.45 12.68
C ASN A 50 1.33 -12.73 11.89
N ARG A 51 0.35 -13.53 11.48
CA ARG A 51 0.58 -14.69 10.63
C ARG A 51 0.95 -14.26 9.21
N ILE A 52 2.04 -14.83 8.68
CA ILE A 52 2.54 -14.58 7.32
C ILE A 52 1.49 -15.05 6.31
N TYR A 53 1.26 -14.25 5.27
CA TYR A 53 0.35 -14.55 4.17
C TYR A 53 1.05 -14.37 2.82
N ASP A 54 1.16 -13.13 2.34
CA ASP A 54 1.86 -12.75 1.11
C ASP A 54 2.50 -11.35 1.26
N ALA A 55 3.07 -10.79 0.19
CA ALA A 55 3.73 -9.48 0.24
C ALA A 55 2.77 -8.30 0.55
N THR A 56 1.45 -8.50 0.44
CA THR A 56 0.46 -7.46 0.76
C THR A 56 0.31 -7.29 2.27
N LYS A 57 0.53 -8.36 3.03
CA LYS A 57 0.43 -8.36 4.50
C LYS A 57 1.80 -8.21 5.15
N THR A 58 2.22 -6.97 5.36
CA THR A 58 3.52 -6.63 5.95
C THR A 58 3.58 -6.86 7.45
N PHE A 59 2.53 -6.49 8.18
CA PHE A 59 2.42 -6.64 9.63
C PHE A 59 0.95 -6.74 10.07
N GLY A 60 0.73 -6.95 11.37
CA GLY A 60 -0.60 -6.96 11.97
C GLY A 60 -0.95 -5.61 12.57
N ASN A 61 -2.12 -5.06 12.22
CA ASN A 61 -2.62 -3.80 12.74
C ASN A 61 -3.29 -4.04 14.10
N ILE A 62 -2.82 -3.35 15.14
CA ILE A 62 -3.40 -3.38 16.46
C ILE A 62 -3.94 -1.98 16.77
N VAL A 63 -5.26 -1.84 16.74
CA VAL A 63 -5.93 -0.57 16.99
C VAL A 63 -6.51 -0.59 18.40
N THR A 64 -5.98 0.24 19.29
CA THR A 64 -6.34 0.23 20.72
C THR A 64 -7.13 1.47 21.09
N PHE A 65 -8.23 1.30 21.83
CA PHE A 65 -9.07 2.40 22.34
C PHE A 65 -8.77 2.75 23.81
N ARG A 66 -7.73 2.13 24.36
CA ARG A 66 -7.17 2.41 25.69
C ARG A 66 -5.67 2.56 25.52
N ASP A 67 -5.04 3.31 26.42
CA ASP A 67 -3.59 3.39 26.48
C ASP A 67 -3.00 2.02 26.86
N LEU A 68 -2.50 1.32 25.84
CA LEU A 68 -1.81 0.04 25.95
C LEU A 68 -0.34 0.14 25.51
N GLU A 69 0.18 1.34 25.26
CA GLU A 69 1.56 1.51 24.78
C GLU A 69 2.56 1.03 25.84
N ARG A 70 2.47 1.58 27.05
CA ARG A 70 3.35 1.19 28.16
C ARG A 70 3.19 -0.30 28.53
N PRO A 71 1.97 -0.85 28.68
CA PRO A 71 1.78 -2.30 28.83
C PRO A 71 2.41 -3.15 27.72
N THR A 72 2.40 -2.67 26.47
CA THR A 72 3.01 -3.36 25.33
C THR A 72 4.53 -3.36 25.46
N ILE A 73 5.14 -2.21 25.76
CA ILE A 73 6.58 -2.09 25.99
C ILE A 73 7.02 -2.98 27.15
N ASP A 74 6.28 -2.98 28.26
CA ASP A 74 6.57 -3.80 29.44
C ASP A 74 6.48 -5.29 29.11
N ALA A 75 5.46 -5.70 28.33
CA ALA A 75 5.29 -7.08 27.89
C ALA A 75 6.44 -7.53 26.98
N ILE A 76 6.82 -6.73 25.99
CA ILE A 76 7.92 -7.04 25.07
C ILE A 76 9.25 -7.13 25.84
N THR A 77 9.49 -6.19 26.75
CA THR A 77 10.70 -6.16 27.58
C THR A 77 10.79 -7.38 28.51
N LEU A 78 9.65 -7.91 28.96
CA LEU A 78 9.63 -9.12 29.79
C LEU A 78 10.06 -10.38 29.03
N PHE A 79 9.77 -10.46 27.72
CA PHE A 79 10.06 -11.62 26.88
C PHE A 79 11.31 -11.44 26.01
N GLY A 80 12.01 -10.31 26.10
CA GLY A 80 13.18 -9.97 25.29
C GLY A 80 14.18 -9.06 26.01
N ASP A 81 15.00 -8.37 25.24
CA ASP A 81 15.93 -7.33 25.70
C ASP A 81 15.43 -5.91 25.33
N LYS A 82 16.15 -4.86 25.75
CA LYS A 82 15.78 -3.47 25.43
C LYS A 82 15.78 -3.15 23.93
N ASN A 83 16.50 -3.94 23.11
CA ASN A 83 16.56 -3.78 21.67
C ASN A 83 15.40 -4.49 20.95
N THR A 84 14.75 -5.44 21.62
CA THR A 84 13.64 -6.23 21.07
C THR A 84 12.47 -5.35 20.64
N LYS A 85 12.23 -4.21 21.33
CA LYS A 85 11.17 -3.26 20.93
C LYS A 85 11.36 -2.73 19.50
N ASN A 86 12.60 -2.47 19.10
CA ASN A 86 12.92 -1.86 17.79
C ASN A 86 12.78 -2.87 16.65
N VAL A 87 12.69 -4.16 16.98
CA VAL A 87 12.55 -5.28 16.05
C VAL A 87 11.10 -5.77 16.01
N VAL A 88 10.37 -5.67 17.13
CA VAL A 88 8.99 -6.18 17.26
C VAL A 88 7.95 -5.14 16.90
N LEU A 89 8.18 -3.86 17.21
CA LEU A 89 7.29 -2.78 16.87
C LEU A 89 7.73 -2.12 15.58
N GLU A 90 6.74 -1.74 14.78
CA GLU A 90 6.97 -1.12 13.50
C GLU A 90 7.42 0.33 13.66
N LYS A 91 8.12 0.86 12.64
CA LYS A 91 8.59 2.25 12.64
C LYS A 91 7.43 3.24 12.60
N SER A 92 7.70 4.48 12.98
CA SER A 92 6.71 5.55 12.91
C SER A 92 6.36 5.93 11.46
N TYR A 93 5.20 6.58 11.29
CA TYR A 93 4.80 7.18 10.01
C TYR A 93 5.87 8.11 9.45
N GLU A 94 6.44 8.97 10.30
CA GLU A 94 7.45 9.94 9.90
C GLU A 94 8.74 9.27 9.38
N GLU A 95 9.21 8.21 10.03
CA GLU A 95 10.35 7.42 9.58
C GLU A 95 10.09 6.81 8.19
N TYR A 96 8.88 6.30 7.91
CA TYR A 96 8.55 5.78 6.58
C TYR A 96 8.42 6.88 5.52
N MET A 97 7.98 8.08 5.90
CA MET A 97 7.85 9.21 4.98
C MET A 97 9.21 9.84 4.62
N GLN A 98 10.11 10.00 5.60
CA GLN A 98 11.38 10.72 5.47
C GLN A 98 12.58 9.78 5.24
N GLY A 99 12.49 8.54 5.71
CA GLY A 99 13.56 7.54 5.66
C GLY A 99 14.21 7.35 7.03
N PHE A 100 14.82 6.18 7.21
CA PHE A 100 15.47 5.81 8.47
C PHE A 100 16.60 4.82 8.23
N THR A 101 17.51 4.70 9.19
CA THR A 101 18.50 3.62 9.22
C THR A 101 18.01 2.55 10.17
N ASP A 102 17.90 1.32 9.66
CA ASP A 102 17.46 0.18 10.46
C ASP A 102 18.54 -0.16 11.48
N ALA A 103 18.21 -0.09 12.77
CA ALA A 103 19.15 -0.36 13.85
C ALA A 103 19.56 -1.85 13.93
N ALA A 104 18.75 -2.76 13.39
CA ALA A 104 19.01 -4.20 13.40
C ALA A 104 19.87 -4.63 12.21
N THR A 105 19.61 -4.10 11.00
CA THR A 105 20.36 -4.48 9.79
C THR A 105 21.48 -3.50 9.44
N GLY A 106 21.43 -2.26 9.95
CA GLY A 106 22.33 -1.17 9.56
C GLY A 106 22.02 -0.57 8.19
N GLU A 107 20.97 -1.02 7.51
CA GLU A 107 20.61 -0.56 6.18
C GLU A 107 19.87 0.77 6.23
N ALA A 108 20.27 1.72 5.37
CA ALA A 108 19.55 2.96 5.16
C ALA A 108 18.35 2.70 4.24
N LYS A 109 17.13 2.89 4.76
CA LYS A 109 15.90 2.86 3.99
C LYS A 109 15.50 4.28 3.62
N ARG A 110 15.27 4.49 2.33
CA ARG A 110 14.83 5.78 1.79
C ARG A 110 13.37 6.03 2.17
N GLY A 111 13.04 7.28 2.46
CA GLY A 111 11.66 7.69 2.72
C GLY A 111 10.81 7.69 1.47
N PHE A 112 9.51 7.52 1.66
CA PHE A 112 8.52 7.58 0.58
C PHE A 112 8.61 8.88 -0.23
N MET A 113 8.81 10.03 0.43
CA MET A 113 8.92 11.33 -0.27
C MET A 113 10.14 11.41 -1.19
N ALA A 114 11.26 10.81 -0.78
CA ALA A 114 12.46 10.75 -1.61
C ALA A 114 12.24 9.86 -2.84
N VAL A 115 11.55 8.72 -2.67
CA VAL A 115 11.19 7.82 -3.77
C VAL A 115 10.25 8.52 -4.76
N VAL A 116 9.22 9.21 -4.26
CA VAL A 116 8.31 10.01 -5.09
C VAL A 116 9.05 11.09 -5.87
N SER A 117 9.90 11.86 -5.20
CA SER A 117 10.69 12.92 -5.85
C SER A 117 11.62 12.36 -6.93
N GLU A 118 12.25 11.22 -6.70
CA GLU A 118 13.12 10.58 -7.69
C GLU A 118 12.31 10.05 -8.88
N LEU A 119 11.13 9.47 -8.64
CA LEU A 119 10.25 9.00 -9.72
C LEU A 119 9.86 10.14 -10.65
N GLU A 120 9.46 11.28 -10.10
CA GLU A 120 9.06 12.45 -10.89
C GLU A 120 10.23 13.08 -11.64
N GLN A 121 11.42 13.10 -11.05
CA GLN A 121 12.62 13.71 -11.66
C GLN A 121 13.26 12.82 -12.73
N ARG A 122 13.41 11.51 -12.47
CA ARG A 122 14.07 10.58 -13.41
C ARG A 122 13.11 10.01 -14.45
N PHE A 123 11.84 9.84 -14.11
CA PHE A 123 10.83 9.27 -14.98
C PHE A 123 9.60 10.18 -15.06
N PRO A 124 9.77 11.44 -15.51
CA PRO A 124 8.66 12.38 -15.65
C PRO A 124 7.64 11.94 -16.68
N ASP A 125 8.00 11.07 -17.61
CA ASP A 125 7.09 10.38 -18.53
C ASP A 125 7.40 8.87 -18.56
N PRO A 126 6.56 8.02 -17.95
CA PRO A 126 6.79 6.58 -17.95
C PRO A 126 6.55 5.92 -19.31
N ALA A 127 5.89 6.60 -20.26
CA ALA A 127 5.68 6.07 -21.59
C ALA A 127 6.95 6.11 -22.46
N SER A 128 7.93 6.95 -22.11
CA SER A 128 9.17 7.15 -22.89
C SER A 128 10.35 6.31 -22.38
N ILE A 129 10.10 5.24 -21.62
CA ILE A 129 11.16 4.39 -21.04
C ILE A 129 11.55 3.30 -22.05
N ASP A 130 12.59 3.57 -22.84
CA ASP A 130 12.97 2.71 -23.95
C ASP A 130 14.16 1.80 -23.65
N SER A 131 15.23 2.32 -23.03
CA SER A 131 16.46 1.55 -22.84
C SER A 131 16.30 0.48 -21.74
N GLU A 132 16.97 -0.67 -21.89
CA GLU A 132 16.91 -1.75 -20.89
C GLU A 132 17.40 -1.27 -19.51
N LYS A 133 18.42 -0.42 -19.48
CA LYS A 133 18.96 0.16 -18.26
C LYS A 133 17.94 1.05 -17.55
N GLU A 134 17.20 1.88 -18.30
CA GLU A 134 16.14 2.72 -17.74
C GLU A 134 14.95 1.88 -17.28
N LYS A 135 14.53 0.87 -18.05
CA LYS A 135 13.49 -0.07 -17.65
C LYS A 135 13.85 -0.76 -16.32
N LYS A 136 15.09 -1.25 -16.18
CA LYS A 136 15.58 -1.86 -14.93
C LYS A 136 15.56 -0.87 -13.77
N ALA A 137 16.07 0.35 -13.99
CA ALA A 137 16.10 1.38 -12.97
C ALA A 137 14.69 1.81 -12.53
N PHE A 138 13.77 1.96 -13.48
CA PHE A 138 12.37 2.27 -13.22
C PHE A 138 11.69 1.16 -12.42
N VAL A 139 11.86 -0.11 -12.81
CA VAL A 139 11.27 -1.24 -12.07
C VAL A 139 11.77 -1.27 -10.63
N LYS A 140 13.08 -1.10 -10.39
CA LYS A 140 13.62 -1.04 -9.02
C LYS A 140 12.99 0.08 -8.20
N LEU A 141 12.94 1.29 -8.76
CA LEU A 141 12.42 2.46 -8.06
C LEU A 141 10.90 2.36 -7.82
N PHE A 142 10.14 1.88 -8.80
CA PHE A 142 8.70 1.71 -8.66
C PHE A 142 8.33 0.54 -7.75
N SER A 143 9.13 -0.54 -7.70
CA SER A 143 8.98 -1.60 -6.69
C SER A 143 9.19 -1.07 -5.26
N GLU A 144 10.13 -0.13 -5.06
CA GLU A 144 10.28 0.57 -3.78
C GLU A 144 9.06 1.42 -3.45
N TYR A 145 8.52 2.16 -4.44
CA TYR A 145 7.28 2.92 -4.27
C TYR A 145 6.10 2.03 -3.85
N LEU A 146 5.88 0.91 -4.54
CA LEU A 146 4.76 0.00 -4.25
C LEU A 146 4.85 -0.57 -2.82
N ARG A 147 6.05 -0.98 -2.38
CA ARG A 147 6.26 -1.49 -1.02
C ARG A 147 6.05 -0.41 0.04
N ALA A 148 6.58 0.78 -0.19
CA ALA A 148 6.39 1.91 0.73
C ALA A 148 4.92 2.35 0.79
N GLU A 149 4.23 2.45 -0.34
CA GLU A 149 2.79 2.75 -0.41
C GLU A 149 1.97 1.69 0.34
N ASN A 150 2.26 0.40 0.17
CA ASN A 150 1.55 -0.68 0.85
C ASN A 150 1.71 -0.63 2.38
N ILE A 151 2.91 -0.29 2.88
CA ILE A 151 3.14 -0.10 4.30
C ILE A 151 2.36 1.11 4.82
N LEU A 152 2.48 2.24 4.12
CA LEU A 152 1.88 3.51 4.50
C LEU A 152 0.35 3.46 4.51
N GLN A 153 -0.29 2.60 3.71
CA GLN A 153 -1.74 2.39 3.72
C GLN A 153 -2.31 1.96 5.09
N ASN A 154 -1.48 1.45 6.00
CA ASN A 154 -1.90 1.08 7.36
C ASN A 154 -1.87 2.25 8.36
N TYR A 155 -1.43 3.45 7.94
CA TYR A 155 -1.33 4.63 8.80
C TYR A 155 -2.48 5.61 8.53
N ASP A 156 -3.09 6.10 9.60
CA ASP A 156 -4.23 7.01 9.54
C ASP A 156 -3.85 8.35 8.87
N GLU A 157 -2.62 8.84 9.09
CA GLU A 157 -2.11 10.06 8.49
C GLU A 157 -1.99 9.93 6.97
N PHE A 158 -1.57 8.77 6.47
CA PHE A 158 -1.48 8.53 5.03
C PHE A 158 -2.86 8.36 4.39
N ALA A 159 -3.79 7.68 5.07
CA ALA A 159 -5.18 7.56 4.61
C ALA A 159 -5.83 8.95 4.50
N THR A 160 -5.61 9.80 5.49
CA THR A 160 -6.06 11.20 5.53
C THR A 160 -5.44 12.01 4.39
N LEU A 161 -4.12 11.87 4.16
CA LEU A 161 -3.43 12.54 3.05
C LEU A 161 -3.96 12.11 1.67
N LYS A 162 -4.28 10.82 1.50
CA LYS A 162 -4.90 10.30 0.26
C LYS A 162 -6.33 10.82 0.07
N ALA A 163 -7.11 10.89 1.15
CA ALA A 163 -8.46 11.44 1.10
C ALA A 163 -8.46 12.94 0.74
N LEU A 164 -7.49 13.71 1.26
CA LEU A 164 -7.31 15.13 0.92
C LEU A 164 -7.16 15.39 -0.59
N GLN A 165 -6.53 14.46 -1.34
CA GLN A 165 -6.37 14.58 -2.80
C GLN A 165 -7.71 14.59 -3.57
N LYS A 166 -8.80 14.14 -2.94
CA LYS A 166 -10.13 14.05 -3.54
C LYS A 166 -11.06 15.18 -3.09
N VAL A 167 -10.64 15.94 -2.08
CA VAL A 167 -11.44 17.04 -1.53
C VAL A 167 -11.30 18.27 -2.42
N ASP A 168 -12.41 18.91 -2.73
CA ASP A 168 -12.39 20.23 -3.34
C ASP A 168 -12.01 21.28 -2.29
N ILE A 169 -10.74 21.67 -2.28
CA ILE A 169 -10.19 22.64 -1.32
C ILE A 169 -10.82 24.03 -1.49
N SER A 170 -11.43 24.31 -2.66
CA SER A 170 -12.11 25.58 -2.91
C SER A 170 -13.51 25.64 -2.28
N ASP A 171 -14.07 24.50 -1.87
CA ASP A 171 -15.35 24.39 -1.19
C ASP A 171 -15.18 24.31 0.34
N PRO A 172 -15.54 25.37 1.10
CA PRO A 172 -15.42 25.37 2.55
C PRO A 172 -16.24 24.27 3.24
N GLU A 173 -17.39 23.87 2.69
CA GLU A 173 -18.23 22.83 3.30
C GLU A 173 -17.57 21.45 3.19
N ALA A 174 -16.97 21.17 2.02
CA ALA A 174 -16.18 19.95 1.81
C ALA A 174 -14.95 19.89 2.73
N VAL A 175 -14.26 21.03 2.92
CA VAL A 175 -13.10 21.12 3.81
C VAL A 175 -13.48 20.89 5.28
N GLU A 176 -14.56 21.49 5.76
CA GLU A 176 -15.01 21.30 7.14
C GLU A 176 -15.51 19.86 7.41
N THR A 177 -16.19 19.27 6.43
CA THR A 177 -16.59 17.85 6.49
C THR A 177 -15.36 16.95 6.59
N PHE A 178 -14.35 17.18 5.75
CA PHE A 178 -13.10 16.43 5.77
C PHE A 178 -12.38 16.54 7.12
N LYS A 179 -12.25 17.76 7.66
CA LYS A 179 -11.62 17.99 8.97
C LYS A 179 -12.35 17.24 10.09
N ALA A 180 -13.69 17.25 10.06
CA ALA A 180 -14.51 16.57 11.06
C ALA A 180 -14.38 15.03 10.99
N GLU A 181 -14.39 14.45 9.77
CA GLU A 181 -14.27 13.00 9.58
C GLU A 181 -12.89 12.45 9.95
N HIS A 182 -11.84 13.22 9.67
CA HIS A 182 -10.45 12.82 9.91
C HIS A 182 -9.86 13.37 11.22
N TYR A 183 -10.64 14.13 12.00
CA TYR A 183 -10.22 14.77 13.25
C TYR A 183 -8.97 15.66 13.09
N VAL A 184 -8.93 16.45 12.02
CA VAL A 184 -7.80 17.30 11.62
C VAL A 184 -8.09 18.77 11.97
N ASP A 185 -7.19 19.42 12.70
CA ASP A 185 -7.27 20.86 12.98
C ASP A 185 -6.67 21.70 11.84
N ASP A 186 -6.80 23.04 11.92
CA ASP A 186 -6.33 23.95 10.87
C ASP A 186 -4.82 23.90 10.66
N GLU A 187 -4.04 23.70 11.74
CA GLU A 187 -2.58 23.62 11.66
C GLU A 187 -2.17 22.34 10.93
N LYS A 188 -2.74 21.20 11.32
CA LYS A 188 -2.47 19.91 10.69
C LYS A 188 -2.99 19.84 9.27
N PHE A 189 -4.12 20.48 8.98
CA PHE A 189 -4.64 20.62 7.62
C PHE A 189 -3.66 21.40 6.73
N ALA A 190 -3.12 22.52 7.21
CA ALA A 190 -2.11 23.28 6.49
C ALA A 190 -0.83 22.46 6.25
N GLU A 191 -0.37 21.68 7.23
CA GLU A 191 0.75 20.75 7.06
C GLU A 191 0.49 19.73 5.95
N LEU A 192 -0.68 19.08 5.96
CA LEU A 192 -1.06 18.08 4.95
C LEU A 192 -1.08 18.67 3.53
N GLN A 193 -1.49 19.93 3.38
CA GLN A 193 -1.48 20.62 2.08
C GLN A 193 -0.07 20.86 1.54
N THR A 194 0.96 20.89 2.40
CA THR A 194 2.35 21.04 1.94
C THR A 194 2.89 19.76 1.29
N ILE A 195 2.34 18.60 1.67
CA ILE A 195 2.80 17.30 1.19
C ILE A 195 2.18 17.04 -0.18
N ARG A 196 3.03 17.01 -1.22
CA ARG A 196 2.60 16.69 -2.59
C ARG A 196 2.72 15.19 -2.86
N LEU A 197 1.59 14.56 -3.12
CA LEU A 197 1.53 13.21 -3.68
C LEU A 197 1.45 13.26 -5.21
N PRO A 198 1.97 12.24 -5.93
CA PRO A 198 1.73 12.11 -7.35
C PRO A 198 0.23 11.97 -7.62
N ALA A 199 -0.24 12.61 -8.69
CA ALA A 199 -1.63 12.49 -9.11
C ALA A 199 -1.99 11.02 -9.40
N GLU A 200 -3.23 10.60 -9.09
CA GLU A 200 -3.67 9.21 -9.30
C GLU A 200 -3.45 8.74 -10.75
N ARG A 201 -3.71 9.61 -11.73
CA ARG A 201 -3.42 9.35 -13.15
C ARG A 201 -1.95 9.04 -13.41
N LYS A 202 -1.05 9.76 -12.74
CA LYS A 202 0.39 9.57 -12.90
C LYS A 202 0.83 8.22 -12.33
N VAL A 203 0.28 7.85 -11.18
CA VAL A 203 0.51 6.53 -10.57
C VAL A 203 -0.03 5.41 -11.48
N GLN A 204 -1.20 5.60 -12.12
CA GLN A 204 -1.73 4.65 -13.10
C GLN A 204 -0.82 4.49 -14.33
N ASP A 205 -0.23 5.59 -14.82
CA ASP A 205 0.72 5.55 -15.92
C ASP A 205 2.00 4.78 -15.54
N TYR A 206 2.53 5.00 -14.32
CA TYR A 206 3.63 4.22 -13.79
C TYR A 206 3.30 2.72 -13.66
N ARG A 207 2.12 2.37 -13.15
CA ARG A 207 1.67 0.97 -13.07
C ARG A 207 1.56 0.32 -14.46
N SER A 208 1.05 1.05 -15.43
CA SER A 208 0.93 0.58 -16.81
C SER A 208 2.30 0.29 -17.41
N ALA A 209 3.26 1.23 -17.30
CA ALA A 209 4.63 1.03 -17.78
C ALA A 209 5.34 -0.13 -17.06
N TYR A 210 5.12 -0.27 -15.74
CA TYR A 210 5.69 -1.38 -14.97
C TYR A 210 5.17 -2.75 -15.44
N ASN A 211 3.87 -2.85 -15.70
CA ASN A 211 3.26 -4.04 -16.29
C ASN A 211 3.78 -4.31 -17.72
N ASP A 212 3.95 -3.27 -18.53
CA ASP A 212 4.47 -3.39 -19.90
C ASP A 212 5.91 -3.92 -19.90
N ILE A 213 6.77 -3.40 -19.01
CA ILE A 213 8.15 -3.86 -18.86
C ILE A 213 8.20 -5.31 -18.38
N ARG A 214 7.32 -5.69 -17.44
CA ARG A 214 7.23 -7.07 -16.95
C ARG A 214 6.82 -8.04 -18.06
N ASP A 215 5.82 -7.70 -18.84
CA ASP A 215 5.34 -8.53 -19.95
C ASP A 215 6.39 -8.64 -21.06
N TRP A 216 7.07 -7.55 -21.38
CA TRP A 216 8.21 -7.54 -22.29
C TRP A 216 9.32 -8.48 -21.80
N GLN A 217 9.76 -8.34 -20.54
CA GLN A 217 10.79 -9.21 -19.93
C GLN A 217 10.41 -10.69 -19.95
N ARG A 218 9.14 -11.01 -19.68
CA ARG A 218 8.64 -12.38 -19.74
C ARG A 218 8.72 -12.96 -21.15
N ARG A 219 8.44 -12.15 -22.18
CA ARG A 219 8.53 -12.57 -23.60
C ARG A 219 9.99 -12.77 -24.03
N GLU A 220 10.90 -11.87 -23.66
CA GLU A 220 12.34 -12.00 -23.93
C GLU A 220 12.93 -13.26 -23.28
N LYS A 221 12.55 -13.57 -22.03
CA LYS A 221 12.97 -14.82 -21.39
C LYS A 221 12.42 -16.07 -22.08
N ALA A 222 11.23 -15.99 -22.69
CA ALA A 222 10.60 -17.12 -23.39
C ALA A 222 11.14 -17.35 -24.81
N SER A 223 11.63 -16.29 -25.49
CA SER A 223 12.22 -16.39 -26.83
C SER A 223 13.66 -16.93 -26.84
N ASN A 224 14.26 -17.22 -25.67
CA ASN A 224 15.67 -17.64 -25.52
C ASN A 224 16.69 -16.62 -26.07
N ASP A 225 16.30 -15.36 -26.33
CA ASP A 225 17.18 -14.27 -26.79
C ASP A 225 18.06 -13.69 -25.66
N ARG A 226 18.44 -14.52 -24.67
CA ARG A 226 19.33 -14.13 -23.55
C ARG A 226 20.66 -13.55 -24.03
N ASP A 227 21.12 -13.96 -25.22
CA ASP A 227 22.36 -13.48 -25.84
C ASP A 227 22.28 -12.04 -26.39
N LYS A 228 21.11 -11.39 -26.40
CA LYS A 228 20.93 -9.99 -26.85
C LYS A 228 20.70 -8.97 -25.73
N SER A 229 20.38 -9.43 -24.52
CA SER A 229 20.16 -8.52 -23.39
C SER A 229 21.49 -7.89 -22.95
N THR A 230 21.56 -6.58 -22.99
CA THR A 230 22.74 -5.81 -22.55
C THR A 230 22.75 -5.57 -21.04
N THR A 231 21.62 -5.83 -20.37
CA THR A 231 21.42 -5.60 -18.94
C THR A 231 21.11 -6.91 -18.23
N ASP A 232 21.73 -7.16 -17.07
CA ASP A 232 21.37 -8.27 -16.18
C ASP A 232 20.05 -7.95 -15.45
N TRP A 233 19.12 -8.90 -15.38
CA TRP A 233 17.80 -8.76 -14.76
C TRP A 233 17.56 -9.72 -13.59
N ASP A 234 18.53 -10.56 -13.25
CA ASP A 234 18.35 -11.61 -12.24
C ASP A 234 18.22 -11.06 -10.81
N ASP A 235 18.71 -9.85 -10.57
CA ASP A 235 18.58 -9.11 -9.31
C ASP A 235 17.28 -8.31 -9.18
N VAL A 236 16.37 -8.39 -10.15
CA VAL A 236 15.10 -7.65 -10.16
C VAL A 236 13.93 -8.57 -9.84
N VAL A 237 13.26 -8.29 -8.72
CA VAL A 237 12.01 -8.95 -8.33
C VAL A 237 10.84 -8.01 -8.62
N PHE A 238 9.85 -8.51 -9.34
CA PHE A 238 8.61 -7.78 -9.63
C PHE A 238 7.59 -8.00 -8.49
N GLU A 239 6.96 -6.92 -8.04
CA GLU A 239 6.00 -6.92 -6.92
C GLU A 239 4.59 -7.37 -7.37
N ILE A 240 4.46 -8.63 -7.79
CA ILE A 240 3.23 -9.16 -8.41
C ILE A 240 2.04 -9.13 -7.45
N ASP A 241 2.25 -9.50 -6.19
CA ASP A 241 1.17 -9.59 -5.21
C ASP A 241 0.60 -8.21 -4.87
N LEU A 242 1.46 -7.19 -4.77
CA LEU A 242 1.06 -5.78 -4.58
C LEU A 242 0.30 -5.21 -5.77
N LEU A 243 0.57 -5.69 -6.99
CA LEU A 243 -0.19 -5.28 -8.18
C LEU A 243 -1.55 -5.97 -8.27
N LYS A 244 -1.64 -7.23 -7.83
CA LYS A 244 -2.90 -7.98 -7.83
C LYS A 244 -3.91 -7.43 -6.83
N SER A 245 -3.46 -7.01 -5.65
CA SER A 245 -4.36 -6.45 -4.62
C SER A 245 -5.05 -5.16 -5.07
N GLN A 246 -4.50 -4.48 -6.07
CA GLN A 246 -5.04 -3.25 -6.65
C GLN A 246 -5.75 -3.48 -7.99
N GLU A 247 -6.10 -4.73 -8.32
CA GLU A 247 -6.86 -5.03 -9.53
C GLU A 247 -8.22 -4.33 -9.51
N ILE A 248 -8.43 -3.50 -10.53
CA ILE A 248 -9.70 -2.86 -10.78
C ILE A 248 -10.65 -3.91 -11.35
N ASN A 249 -11.75 -4.18 -10.65
CA ASN A 249 -12.78 -5.09 -11.13
C ASN A 249 -13.49 -4.54 -12.36
N LEU A 250 -13.89 -5.43 -13.27
CA LEU A 250 -14.61 -5.05 -14.49
C LEU A 250 -15.89 -4.26 -14.20
N ASP A 251 -16.57 -4.58 -13.09
CA ASP A 251 -17.77 -3.87 -12.65
C ASP A 251 -17.51 -2.40 -12.33
N TYR A 252 -16.35 -2.07 -11.77
CA TYR A 252 -15.95 -0.68 -11.53
C TYR A 252 -15.71 0.06 -12.85
N ILE A 253 -15.05 -0.59 -13.82
CA ILE A 253 -14.83 -0.02 -15.15
C ILE A 253 -16.17 0.24 -15.85
N LEU A 254 -17.12 -0.70 -15.76
CA LEU A 254 -18.46 -0.56 -16.31
C LEU A 254 -19.25 0.57 -15.62
N GLY A 255 -19.11 0.71 -14.30
CA GLY A 255 -19.66 1.83 -13.54
C GLY A 255 -19.15 3.18 -14.03
N LEU A 256 -17.83 3.32 -14.20
CA LEU A 256 -17.23 4.53 -14.76
C LEU A 256 -17.74 4.86 -16.17
N ILE A 257 -17.87 3.85 -17.03
CA ILE A 257 -18.44 4.01 -18.38
C ILE A 257 -19.88 4.52 -18.30
N PHE A 258 -20.67 3.97 -17.37
CA PHE A 258 -22.06 4.36 -17.17
C PHE A 258 -22.19 5.82 -16.68
N ASP A 259 -21.42 6.21 -15.67
CA ASP A 259 -21.44 7.57 -15.13
C ASP A 259 -20.93 8.59 -16.15
N HIS A 260 -19.90 8.26 -16.92
CA HIS A 260 -19.40 9.12 -17.98
C HIS A 260 -20.41 9.32 -19.13
N ASN A 261 -21.20 8.30 -19.45
CA ASN A 261 -22.27 8.39 -20.45
C ASN A 261 -23.42 9.30 -19.95
N ARG A 262 -23.68 9.34 -18.64
CA ARG A 262 -24.60 10.32 -18.04
C ARG A 262 -24.07 11.76 -18.16
N GLU A 263 -22.76 11.97 -18.08
CA GLU A 263 -22.13 13.29 -18.15
C GLU A 263 -21.89 13.81 -19.59
N LYS A 264 -22.25 13.06 -20.65
CA LYS A 264 -22.09 13.43 -22.08
C LYS A 264 -20.66 13.85 -22.48
N LYS A 265 -19.63 13.24 -21.88
CA LYS A 265 -18.25 13.43 -22.31
C LYS A 265 -17.96 12.62 -23.60
N GLY A 266 -16.97 13.05 -24.39
CA GLY A 266 -16.71 12.53 -25.74
C GLY A 266 -16.19 11.08 -25.75
N LYS A 267 -16.68 10.27 -26.70
CA LYS A 267 -16.38 8.82 -26.83
C LYS A 267 -14.87 8.51 -26.85
N GLU A 268 -14.07 9.34 -27.50
CA GLU A 268 -12.61 9.15 -27.61
C GLU A 268 -11.91 9.27 -26.26
N ALA A 269 -12.29 10.29 -25.45
CA ALA A 269 -11.71 10.49 -24.12
C ALA A 269 -12.03 9.32 -23.18
N LEU A 270 -13.26 8.80 -23.22
CA LEU A 270 -13.66 7.63 -22.45
C LEU A 270 -12.89 6.38 -22.87
N THR A 271 -12.67 6.19 -24.18
CA THR A 271 -11.97 5.02 -24.69
C THR A 271 -10.52 4.99 -24.20
N GLU A 272 -9.84 6.14 -24.21
CA GLU A 272 -8.48 6.26 -23.67
C GLU A 272 -8.42 6.08 -22.14
N GLU A 273 -9.42 6.57 -21.41
CA GLU A 273 -9.52 6.38 -19.96
C GLU A 273 -9.72 4.89 -19.60
N VAL A 274 -10.65 4.22 -20.26
CA VAL A 274 -10.91 2.78 -20.07
C VAL A 274 -9.68 1.95 -20.45
N ARG A 275 -9.04 2.26 -21.58
CA ARG A 275 -7.82 1.57 -22.03
C ARG A 275 -6.71 1.68 -20.99
N ARG A 276 -6.51 2.86 -20.41
CA ARG A 276 -5.50 3.08 -19.36
C ARG A 276 -5.81 2.28 -18.10
N LEU A 277 -7.06 2.26 -17.65
CA LEU A 277 -7.49 1.47 -16.49
C LEU A 277 -7.26 -0.03 -16.74
N ILE A 278 -7.61 -0.55 -17.92
CA ILE A 278 -7.37 -1.94 -18.31
C ILE A 278 -5.87 -2.27 -18.30
N ARG A 279 -5.01 -1.39 -18.85
CA ARG A 279 -3.55 -1.62 -18.88
C ARG A 279 -2.89 -1.56 -17.50
N SER A 280 -3.44 -0.76 -16.59
CA SER A 280 -2.98 -0.71 -15.20
C SER A 280 -3.34 -1.97 -14.40
N SER A 281 -4.37 -2.72 -14.82
CA SER A 281 -4.85 -3.94 -14.16
C SER A 281 -4.28 -5.19 -14.82
N LEU A 282 -3.57 -6.02 -14.04
CA LEU A 282 -2.86 -7.18 -14.58
C LEU A 282 -3.81 -8.22 -15.22
N GLY A 283 -4.87 -8.62 -14.53
CA GLY A 283 -5.82 -9.63 -14.99
C GLY A 283 -6.74 -9.22 -16.15
N ASN A 284 -6.87 -7.92 -16.41
CA ASN A 284 -7.81 -7.41 -17.42
C ASN A 284 -7.15 -7.05 -18.76
N ARG A 285 -5.82 -7.07 -18.87
CA ARG A 285 -5.11 -6.64 -20.10
C ARG A 285 -5.54 -7.36 -21.37
N ALA A 286 -5.87 -8.65 -21.29
CA ALA A 286 -6.34 -9.43 -22.44
C ALA A 286 -7.72 -8.97 -22.98
N LYS A 287 -8.46 -8.16 -22.22
CA LYS A 287 -9.78 -7.62 -22.56
C LYS A 287 -9.72 -6.22 -23.19
N GLU A 288 -8.54 -5.72 -23.55
CA GLU A 288 -8.38 -4.41 -24.21
C GLU A 288 -8.96 -4.39 -25.64
N GLY A 289 -8.93 -5.53 -26.34
CA GLY A 289 -9.26 -5.67 -27.77
C GLY A 289 -10.75 -5.82 -28.07
#